data_AF-A0A6A6ZFW6-F1
#
_entry.id   AF-A0A6A6ZFW6-F1
#
_cell.length_a   1.000
_cell.length_b   1.000
_cell.length_c   1.000
_cell.angle_alpha   90.00
_cell.angle_beta   90.00
_cell.angle_gamma   90.00
#
_symmetry.space_group_name_H-M   'P 1'
#
loop_
_entity.id
_entity.type
_entity.pdbx_description
1 polymer ?
#
loop_
_entity_poly.entity_id
_entity_poly.type
_entity_poly.pdbx_seq_one_letter_code
_entity_poly.pdbx_strand_id
1 'polypeptide(L)'
;MTLVLLLTEPYRFLRLDDQNSDLDTDVVEGELSESKEFVQVLVGRHGEMRTFLKKDLWNRPYFRDARTGIMYFFLTEEGIWQLRHPQLININIDDFQFVAEFLTDEAFGIRYPEDQEQNKEAVAQCVSAWEAAEKLGLDDMLAHIAKKVHFLQWDNADVLTWAITLYRTSGLVLEVHQELKDWVAGFLAHHYWAYIKDDTIGDIFRKRLRVLPELEKDVTVKRAELLTTGAKFDEEEESDEDAMVDGDDL
;
A
#
# COMPACT_ATOMS: atom_id res chain seq x y z
N MET A 1 -2.63 -59.56 -5.24
CA MET A 1 -2.76 -58.18 -5.75
C MET A 1 -3.30 -57.35 -4.59
N THR A 2 -2.41 -56.63 -3.92
CA THR A 2 -2.63 -56.06 -2.58
C THR A 2 -3.02 -54.60 -2.74
N LEU A 3 -4.23 -54.23 -2.29
CA LEU A 3 -4.66 -52.84 -2.18
C LEU A 3 -4.22 -52.31 -0.81
N VAL A 4 -3.36 -51.30 -0.82
CA VAL A 4 -2.97 -50.53 0.37
C VAL A 4 -3.91 -49.33 0.46
N LEU A 5 -4.72 -49.29 1.52
CA LEU A 5 -5.49 -48.12 1.94
C LEU A 5 -4.55 -47.17 2.70
N LEU A 6 -4.24 -46.02 2.13
CA LEU A 6 -3.63 -44.91 2.88
C LEU A 6 -4.75 -44.08 3.49
N LEU A 7 -4.82 -44.14 4.82
CA LEU A 7 -5.66 -43.32 5.68
C LEU A 7 -5.18 -41.87 5.60
N THR A 8 -6.03 -40.98 5.07
CA THR A 8 -5.90 -39.54 5.25
C THR A 8 -6.41 -39.16 6.64
N GLU A 9 -5.54 -38.65 7.49
CA GLU A 9 -5.90 -38.13 8.80
C GLU A 9 -6.78 -36.86 8.69
N PRO A 10 -7.74 -36.65 9.59
CA PRO A 10 -8.58 -35.45 9.57
C PRO A 10 -7.86 -34.25 10.19
N TYR A 11 -7.67 -33.19 9.39
CA TYR A 11 -7.30 -31.86 9.86
C TYR A 11 -8.28 -31.37 10.94
N ARG A 12 -7.81 -31.28 12.19
CA ARG A 12 -8.56 -30.67 13.29
C ARG A 12 -8.54 -29.14 13.14
N PHE A 13 -9.60 -28.59 12.57
CA PHE A 13 -9.97 -27.19 12.80
C PHE A 13 -10.43 -27.05 14.26
N LEU A 14 -9.54 -26.58 15.14
CA LEU A 14 -9.95 -26.20 16.50
C LEU A 14 -10.55 -24.80 16.46
N ARG A 15 -11.88 -24.71 16.49
CA ARG A 15 -12.59 -23.55 17.04
C ARG A 15 -12.33 -23.54 18.54
N LEU A 16 -11.61 -22.54 19.02
CA LEU A 16 -11.52 -22.26 20.45
C LEU A 16 -12.38 -21.01 20.71
N ASP A 17 -13.51 -21.25 21.36
CA ASP A 17 -14.36 -20.21 21.91
C ASP A 17 -13.67 -19.55 23.11
N ASP A 18 -13.70 -18.21 23.09
CA ASP A 18 -13.85 -17.26 24.20
C ASP A 18 -13.37 -17.68 25.60
N GLN A 19 -12.14 -17.29 25.98
CA GLN A 19 -11.79 -16.98 27.37
C GLN A 19 -10.81 -15.80 27.40
N ASN A 20 -11.35 -14.64 27.78
CA ASN A 20 -10.66 -13.40 28.01
C ASN A 20 -10.70 -13.13 29.53
N SER A 21 -9.61 -13.39 30.26
CA SER A 21 -9.36 -12.84 31.60
C SER A 21 -7.91 -13.11 32.02
N ASP A 22 -7.32 -12.11 32.67
CA ASP A 22 -5.97 -12.03 33.24
C ASP A 22 -4.83 -11.64 32.27
N LEU A 23 -4.76 -10.33 32.01
CA LEU A 23 -3.53 -9.63 31.65
C LEU A 23 -2.84 -9.21 32.95
N ASP A 24 -2.04 -10.10 33.54
CA ASP A 24 -1.00 -9.71 34.49
C ASP A 24 0.36 -10.08 33.90
N THR A 25 1.31 -9.17 34.08
CA THR A 25 2.63 -9.14 33.44
C THR A 25 3.42 -10.43 33.62
N ASP A 26 3.38 -11.32 32.63
CA ASP A 26 4.25 -12.49 32.56
C ASP A 26 5.59 -12.10 31.93
N VAL A 27 6.66 -12.23 32.72
CA VAL A 27 8.04 -12.13 32.24
C VAL A 27 8.35 -13.43 31.53
N VAL A 28 8.52 -13.38 30.21
CA VAL A 28 8.88 -14.54 29.38
C VAL A 28 10.34 -14.92 29.67
N GLU A 29 10.56 -15.91 30.54
CA GLU A 29 11.84 -16.62 30.64
C GLU A 29 11.91 -17.73 29.57
N GLY A 30 12.56 -17.44 28.43
CA GLY A 30 12.75 -18.38 27.31
C GLY A 30 13.09 -17.67 26.00
N GLU A 31 13.43 -18.42 24.94
CA GLU A 31 13.48 -17.83 23.59
C GLU A 31 12.04 -17.44 23.18
N LEU A 32 11.84 -16.21 22.71
CA LEU A 32 10.53 -15.68 22.30
C LEU A 32 9.83 -16.56 21.25
N SER A 33 10.59 -17.38 20.52
CA SER A 33 10.11 -18.39 19.58
C SER A 33 9.20 -19.44 20.24
N GLU A 34 9.40 -19.80 21.51
CA GLU A 34 8.66 -20.91 22.16
C GLU A 34 7.35 -20.48 22.85
N SER A 35 7.06 -19.17 22.91
CA SER A 35 5.88 -18.68 23.61
C SER A 35 4.61 -18.70 22.74
N LYS A 36 3.52 -19.24 23.30
CA LYS A 36 2.18 -19.33 22.69
C LYS A 36 1.54 -17.96 22.40
N GLU A 37 2.15 -16.90 22.92
CA GLU A 37 1.70 -15.52 22.79
C GLU A 37 2.22 -14.84 21.51
N PHE A 38 3.12 -15.48 20.77
CA PHE A 38 3.71 -14.91 19.57
C PHE A 38 3.24 -15.61 18.30
N VAL A 39 3.33 -14.87 17.20
CA VAL A 39 3.09 -15.34 15.85
C VAL A 39 4.29 -15.00 14.99
N GLN A 40 4.80 -15.99 14.25
CA GLN A 40 5.84 -15.80 13.26
C GLN A 40 5.24 -15.56 11.88
N VAL A 41 5.85 -14.63 11.14
CA VAL A 41 5.53 -14.34 9.73
C VAL A 41 6.82 -14.48 8.94
N LEU A 42 6.83 -15.38 7.95
CA LEU A 42 7.95 -15.52 7.03
C LEU A 42 7.66 -14.73 5.76
N VAL A 43 8.56 -13.81 5.43
CA VAL A 43 8.39 -12.83 4.35
C VAL A 43 9.50 -13.02 3.32
N GLY A 44 9.17 -12.76 2.06
CA GLY A 44 10.12 -12.79 0.96
C GLY A 44 10.52 -14.21 0.54
N ARG A 45 11.32 -14.27 -0.54
CA ARG A 45 11.76 -15.53 -1.15
C ARG A 45 12.67 -16.36 -0.25
N HIS A 46 13.39 -15.69 0.65
CA HIS A 46 14.32 -16.31 1.58
C HIS A 46 13.69 -16.66 2.92
N GLY A 47 12.42 -16.30 3.15
CA GLY A 47 11.71 -16.62 4.38
C GLY A 47 12.26 -15.87 5.58
N GLU A 48 12.48 -14.57 5.44
CA GLU A 48 12.91 -13.72 6.55
C GLU A 48 11.83 -13.63 7.61
N MET A 49 12.21 -13.90 8.86
CA MET A 49 11.26 -14.06 9.96
C MET A 49 10.99 -12.73 10.66
N ARG A 50 9.70 -12.43 10.85
CA ARG A 50 9.18 -11.39 11.75
C ARG A 50 8.32 -12.04 12.83
N THR A 51 8.43 -11.54 14.05
CA THR A 51 7.68 -12.05 15.20
C THR A 51 6.80 -10.94 15.75
N PHE A 52 5.53 -11.28 16.00
CA PHE A 52 4.53 -10.36 16.52
C PHE A 52 3.84 -10.92 17.75
N LEU A 53 3.27 -10.05 18.57
CA LEU A 53 2.35 -10.49 19.60
C LEU A 53 1.05 -10.95 18.94
N LYS A 54 0.56 -12.10 19.38
CA LYS A 54 -0.68 -12.69 18.91
C LYS A 54 -1.84 -11.71 19.04
N LYS A 55 -1.92 -10.94 20.12
CA LYS A 55 -3.00 -9.97 20.36
C LYS A 55 -3.15 -8.92 19.24
N ASP A 56 -2.05 -8.56 18.57
CA ASP A 56 -2.01 -7.50 17.55
C ASP A 56 -2.57 -7.97 16.20
N LEU A 57 -2.44 -9.28 15.91
CA LEU A 57 -2.95 -9.88 14.67
C LEU A 57 -4.27 -10.63 14.89
N TRP A 58 -4.41 -11.36 15.99
CA TRP A 58 -5.41 -12.42 16.12
C TRP A 58 -6.84 -11.94 16.00
N ASN A 59 -7.12 -10.66 16.30
CA ASN A 59 -8.45 -10.07 16.24
C ASN A 59 -8.82 -9.47 14.89
N ARG A 60 -7.89 -9.36 13.93
CA ARG A 60 -8.22 -8.69 12.67
C ARG A 60 -9.04 -9.60 11.75
N PRO A 61 -10.10 -9.07 11.09
CA PRO A 61 -11.07 -9.90 10.37
C PRO A 61 -10.47 -10.77 9.26
N TYR A 62 -9.50 -10.24 8.51
CA TYR A 62 -8.88 -10.91 7.37
C TYR A 62 -7.99 -12.10 7.78
N PHE A 63 -7.53 -12.18 9.03
CA PHE A 63 -6.84 -13.37 9.55
C PHE A 63 -7.80 -14.47 10.05
N ARG A 64 -9.07 -14.12 10.30
CA ARG A 64 -10.09 -15.04 10.84
C ARG A 64 -11.02 -15.59 9.77
N ASP A 65 -11.06 -14.97 8.59
CA ASP A 65 -12.00 -15.37 7.56
C ASP A 65 -11.56 -16.65 6.85
N ALA A 66 -11.97 -17.79 7.41
CA ALA A 66 -11.75 -19.11 6.82
C ALA A 66 -12.37 -19.27 5.42
N ARG A 67 -13.29 -18.38 5.00
CA ARG A 67 -13.94 -18.45 3.67
C ARG A 67 -13.02 -18.00 2.56
N THR A 68 -12.09 -17.09 2.83
CA THR A 68 -11.10 -16.68 1.82
C THR A 68 -10.08 -17.80 1.63
N GLY A 69 -9.69 -18.49 2.71
CA GLY A 69 -8.71 -19.58 2.69
C GLY A 69 -7.31 -19.16 2.25
N ILE A 70 -7.09 -17.86 2.02
CA ILE A 70 -5.85 -17.29 1.51
C ILE A 70 -4.92 -16.95 2.69
N MET A 71 -5.48 -16.53 3.83
CA MET A 71 -4.74 -16.11 5.00
C MET A 71 -5.18 -16.91 6.23
N TYR A 72 -4.25 -17.58 6.90
CA TYR A 72 -4.57 -18.36 8.10
C TYR A 72 -3.34 -18.57 9.00
N PHE A 73 -3.60 -18.77 10.30
CA PHE A 73 -2.58 -19.22 11.24
C PHE A 73 -2.55 -20.74 11.30
N PHE A 74 -1.36 -21.32 11.37
CA PHE A 74 -1.17 -22.74 11.66
C PHE A 74 -0.12 -22.91 12.75
N LEU A 75 -0.22 -24.02 13.49
CA LEU A 75 0.74 -24.38 14.53
C LEU A 75 1.84 -25.26 13.91
N THR A 76 3.09 -24.87 14.07
CA THR A 76 4.25 -25.68 13.62
C THR A 76 4.46 -26.89 14.53
N GLU A 77 5.31 -27.82 14.12
CA GLU A 77 5.70 -28.98 14.94
C GLU A 77 6.38 -28.55 16.26
N GLU A 78 7.00 -27.38 16.26
CA GLU A 78 7.64 -26.74 17.41
C GLU A 78 6.63 -26.03 18.33
N GLY A 79 5.33 -26.06 18.01
CA GLY A 79 4.29 -25.43 18.82
C GLY A 79 4.17 -23.91 18.63
N ILE A 80 4.72 -23.36 17.54
CA ILE A 80 4.74 -21.93 17.25
C ILE A 80 3.61 -21.58 16.27
N TRP A 81 2.87 -20.50 16.53
CA TRP A 81 1.90 -20.01 15.57
C TRP A 81 2.61 -19.31 14.41
N GLN A 82 2.28 -19.69 13.18
CA GLN A 82 2.82 -19.08 11.99
C GLN A 82 1.71 -18.62 11.04
N LEU A 83 1.83 -17.40 10.51
CA LEU A 83 0.96 -16.88 9.47
C LEU A 83 1.34 -17.46 8.10
N ARG A 84 0.35 -17.99 7.38
CA ARG A 84 0.47 -18.39 5.98
C ARG A 84 -0.33 -17.46 5.10
N HIS A 85 0.32 -16.98 4.05
CA HIS A 85 -0.32 -16.26 2.95
C HIS A 85 0.51 -16.45 1.66
N PRO A 86 -0.09 -16.83 0.52
CA PRO A 86 0.64 -17.11 -0.72
C PRO A 86 1.51 -15.95 -1.22
N GLN A 87 1.08 -14.71 -0.99
CA GLN A 87 1.81 -13.52 -1.45
C GLN A 87 2.97 -13.09 -0.55
N LEU A 88 3.13 -13.63 0.66
CA LEU A 88 4.24 -13.23 1.55
C LEU A 88 5.61 -13.44 0.90
N ILE A 89 5.74 -14.47 0.04
CA ILE A 89 6.96 -14.75 -0.73
C ILE A 89 7.30 -13.67 -1.77
N ASN A 90 6.32 -12.85 -2.16
CA ASN A 90 6.41 -11.81 -3.20
C ASN A 90 6.51 -10.38 -2.62
N ILE A 91 6.69 -10.27 -1.30
CA ILE A 91 6.83 -9.00 -0.60
C ILE A 91 8.29 -8.90 -0.12
N ASN A 92 8.92 -7.75 -0.37
CA ASN A 92 10.25 -7.47 0.19
C ASN A 92 10.10 -7.24 1.70
N ILE A 93 11.08 -7.68 2.50
CA ILE A 93 11.08 -7.48 3.94
C ILE A 93 11.01 -5.99 4.32
N ASP A 94 11.64 -5.13 3.51
CA ASP A 94 11.62 -3.68 3.72
C ASP A 94 10.23 -3.09 3.51
N ASP A 95 9.49 -3.54 2.48
CA ASP A 95 8.11 -3.09 2.25
C ASP A 95 7.16 -3.65 3.33
N PHE A 96 7.41 -4.90 3.76
CA PHE A 96 6.65 -5.53 4.84
C PHE A 96 6.88 -4.84 6.19
N GLN A 97 7.98 -4.11 6.37
CA GLN A 97 8.23 -3.36 7.60
C GLN A 97 7.08 -2.38 7.91
N PHE A 98 6.53 -1.71 6.90
CA PHE A 98 5.39 -0.80 7.09
C PHE A 98 4.10 -1.53 7.46
N VAL A 99 3.91 -2.73 6.91
CA VAL A 99 2.81 -3.62 7.34
C VAL A 99 3.01 -4.02 8.80
N ALA A 100 4.23 -4.39 9.17
CA ALA A 100 4.56 -4.81 10.53
C ALA A 100 4.29 -3.69 11.56
N GLU A 101 4.70 -2.46 11.25
CA GLU A 101 4.42 -1.27 12.06
C GLU A 101 2.92 -1.04 12.20
N PHE A 102 2.18 -1.07 11.08
CA PHE A 102 0.73 -0.87 11.12
C PHE A 102 0.00 -1.97 11.89
N LEU A 103 0.47 -3.22 11.80
CA LEU A 103 -0.10 -4.33 12.55
C LEU A 103 0.04 -4.13 14.07
N THR A 104 1.14 -3.50 14.49
CA THR A 104 1.49 -3.30 15.91
C THR A 104 0.87 -2.02 16.49
N ASP A 105 0.97 -0.91 15.77
CA ASP A 105 0.68 0.44 16.29
C ASP A 105 -0.47 1.16 15.56
N GLU A 106 -1.12 0.51 14.59
CA GLU A 106 -2.14 1.11 13.71
C GLU A 106 -1.64 2.34 12.92
N ALA A 107 -0.32 2.47 12.78
CA ALA A 107 0.37 3.51 12.03
C ALA A 107 1.70 2.97 11.47
N PHE A 108 2.21 3.58 10.40
CA PHE A 108 3.47 3.17 9.77
C PHE A 108 4.26 4.35 9.24
N GLY A 109 5.59 4.17 9.17
CA GLY A 109 6.54 5.11 8.59
C GLY A 109 6.50 6.49 9.26
N ILE A 110 6.91 7.50 8.49
CA ILE A 110 6.88 8.91 8.91
C ILE A 110 5.42 9.36 9.03
N ARG A 111 5.01 9.77 10.23
CA ARG A 111 3.63 10.17 10.54
C ARG A 111 3.38 11.65 10.26
N TYR A 112 4.36 12.49 10.58
CA TYR A 112 4.30 13.94 10.44
C TYR A 112 5.63 14.40 9.86
N PRO A 113 5.76 14.52 8.53
CA PRO A 113 6.99 15.00 7.92
C PRO A 113 7.19 16.48 8.26
N GLU A 114 8.38 16.82 8.76
CA GLU A 114 8.74 18.19 9.18
C GLU A 114 9.37 19.00 8.04
N ASP A 115 9.92 18.33 7.04
CA ASP A 115 10.63 18.93 5.92
C ASP A 115 10.32 18.20 4.59
N GLN A 116 10.86 18.74 3.49
CA GLN A 116 10.62 18.22 2.14
C GLN A 116 11.20 16.82 1.94
N GLU A 117 12.34 16.51 2.56
CA GLU A 117 13.00 15.20 2.45
C GLU A 117 12.16 14.13 3.15
N GLN A 118 11.72 14.41 4.38
CA GLN A 118 10.80 13.55 5.12
C GLN A 118 9.46 13.39 4.41
N ASN A 119 8.95 14.44 3.76
CA ASN A 119 7.71 14.34 2.99
C ASN A 119 7.89 13.39 1.78
N LYS A 120 8.99 13.51 1.05
CA LYS A 120 9.33 12.60 -0.06
C LYS A 120 9.46 11.15 0.39
N GLU A 121 10.12 10.94 1.51
CA GLU A 121 10.23 9.63 2.13
C GLU A 121 8.86 9.10 2.57
N ALA A 122 8.02 9.92 3.22
CA ALA A 122 6.67 9.54 3.62
C ALA A 122 5.78 9.14 2.43
N VAL A 123 5.92 9.83 1.29
CA VAL A 123 5.26 9.48 0.03
C VAL A 123 5.73 8.11 -0.46
N ALA A 124 7.04 7.88 -0.55
CA ALA A 124 7.61 6.60 -0.98
C ALA A 124 7.15 5.44 -0.09
N GLN A 125 7.11 5.66 1.23
CA GLN A 125 6.60 4.70 2.21
C GLN A 125 5.12 4.39 1.99
N CYS A 126 4.28 5.36 1.64
CA CYS A 126 2.88 5.10 1.30
C CYS A 126 2.75 4.22 0.05
N VAL A 127 3.60 4.45 -0.96
CA VAL A 127 3.59 3.63 -2.19
C VAL A 127 3.97 2.19 -1.89
N SER A 128 5.08 1.99 -1.17
CA SER A 128 5.57 0.66 -0.77
C SER A 128 4.57 -0.07 0.13
N ALA A 129 4.06 0.61 1.16
CA ALA A 129 3.08 0.07 2.10
C ALA A 129 1.78 -0.37 1.40
N TRP A 130 1.33 0.36 0.39
CA TRP A 130 0.15 -0.01 -0.39
C TRP A 130 0.33 -1.30 -1.16
N GLU A 131 1.42 -1.45 -1.90
CA GLU A 131 1.67 -2.67 -2.66
C GLU A 131 1.73 -3.90 -1.75
N ALA A 132 2.33 -3.77 -0.56
CA ALA A 132 2.37 -4.84 0.44
C ALA A 132 0.98 -5.12 1.03
N ALA A 133 0.24 -4.09 1.43
CA ALA A 133 -1.10 -4.20 1.99
C ALA A 133 -2.11 -4.81 1.01
N GLU A 134 -2.05 -4.41 -0.25
CA GLU A 134 -2.90 -4.88 -1.34
C GLU A 134 -2.66 -6.36 -1.63
N LYS A 135 -1.38 -6.79 -1.71
CA LYS A 135 -1.01 -8.21 -1.86
C LYS A 135 -1.53 -9.06 -0.71
N LEU A 136 -1.64 -8.52 0.49
CA LEU A 136 -2.11 -9.21 1.69
C LEU A 136 -3.62 -9.04 1.94
N GLY A 137 -4.32 -8.18 1.20
CA GLY A 137 -5.73 -7.88 1.44
C GLY A 137 -5.99 -7.23 2.80
N LEU A 138 -5.14 -6.27 3.18
CA LEU A 138 -5.26 -5.53 4.46
C LEU A 138 -6.12 -4.27 4.27
N ASP A 139 -7.43 -4.47 4.16
CA ASP A 139 -8.39 -3.40 3.83
C ASP A 139 -8.33 -2.19 4.79
N ASP A 140 -8.08 -2.43 6.07
CA ASP A 140 -7.92 -1.40 7.11
C ASP A 140 -6.67 -0.55 6.89
N MET A 141 -5.57 -1.19 6.50
CA MET A 141 -4.32 -0.51 6.16
C MET A 141 -4.47 0.30 4.87
N LEU A 142 -5.15 -0.24 3.85
CA LEU A 142 -5.43 0.50 2.61
C LEU A 142 -6.24 1.77 2.91
N ALA A 143 -7.27 1.66 3.76
CA ALA A 143 -8.04 2.82 4.22
C ALA A 143 -7.20 3.83 5.03
N HIS A 144 -6.26 3.36 5.85
CA HIS A 144 -5.33 4.23 6.56
C HIS A 144 -4.40 4.98 5.60
N ILE A 145 -3.83 4.27 4.62
CA ILE A 145 -2.98 4.87 3.58
C ILE A 145 -3.77 5.94 2.82
N ALA A 146 -5.01 5.65 2.43
CA ALA A 146 -5.84 6.61 1.70
C ALA A 146 -6.06 7.92 2.48
N LYS A 147 -6.24 7.83 3.80
CA LYS A 147 -6.29 9.04 4.64
C LYS A 147 -4.93 9.73 4.68
N LYS A 148 -3.85 8.97 4.88
CA LYS A 148 -2.49 9.51 5.01
C LYS A 148 -2.06 10.27 3.75
N VAL A 149 -2.36 9.78 2.54
CA VAL A 149 -1.93 10.43 1.30
C VAL A 149 -2.49 11.84 1.13
N HIS A 150 -3.67 12.14 1.68
CA HIS A 150 -4.27 13.48 1.61
C HIS A 150 -3.56 14.52 2.48
N PHE A 151 -2.72 14.10 3.44
CA PHE A 151 -1.97 15.01 4.31
C PHE A 151 -0.54 15.26 3.82
N LEU A 152 -0.08 14.53 2.79
CA LEU A 152 1.24 14.67 2.23
C LEU A 152 1.23 15.69 1.08
N GLN A 153 2.39 16.31 0.84
CA GLN A 153 2.60 17.13 -0.34
C GLN A 153 3.07 16.24 -1.48
N TRP A 154 2.41 16.30 -2.62
CA TRP A 154 2.75 15.48 -3.78
C TRP A 154 3.22 16.38 -4.91
N ASP A 155 4.33 16.00 -5.55
CA ASP A 155 4.70 16.59 -6.83
C ASP A 155 4.16 15.77 -8.00
N ASN A 156 4.37 16.27 -9.21
CA ASN A 156 3.88 15.63 -10.41
C ASN A 156 4.48 14.23 -10.62
N ALA A 157 5.77 14.04 -10.33
CA ALA A 157 6.41 12.73 -10.50
C ALA A 157 5.84 11.69 -9.54
N ASP A 158 5.59 12.09 -8.29
CA ASP A 158 5.02 11.25 -7.25
C ASP A 158 3.59 10.82 -7.60
N VAL A 159 2.72 11.78 -7.98
CA VAL A 159 1.32 11.47 -8.33
C VAL A 159 1.25 10.57 -9.56
N LEU A 160 2.10 10.79 -10.57
CA LEU A 160 2.13 9.90 -11.73
C LEU A 160 2.58 8.49 -11.35
N THR A 161 3.59 8.36 -10.51
CA THR A 161 4.04 7.05 -10.01
C THR A 161 2.91 6.34 -9.27
N TRP A 162 2.22 7.06 -8.40
CA TRP A 162 1.09 6.54 -7.65
C TRP A 162 -0.10 6.14 -8.52
N ALA A 163 -0.42 6.95 -9.54
CA ALA A 163 -1.42 6.62 -10.55
C ALA A 163 -1.11 5.30 -11.24
N ILE A 164 0.14 5.09 -11.64
CA ILE A 164 0.56 3.87 -12.30
C ILE A 164 0.38 2.67 -11.37
N THR A 165 0.70 2.81 -10.07
CA THR A 165 0.50 1.75 -9.08
C THR A 165 -1.00 1.41 -8.95
N LEU A 166 -1.84 2.40 -8.62
CA LEU A 166 -3.27 2.19 -8.38
C LEU A 166 -4.04 1.61 -9.58
N TYR A 167 -3.69 2.02 -10.80
CA TYR A 167 -4.39 1.57 -12.01
C TYR A 167 -3.80 0.29 -12.60
N ARG A 168 -2.68 -0.22 -12.08
CA ARG A 168 -2.15 -1.55 -12.43
C ARG A 168 -2.73 -2.65 -11.56
N THR A 169 -3.28 -2.31 -10.39
CA THR A 169 -3.95 -3.25 -9.51
C THR A 169 -5.07 -3.96 -10.24
N SER A 170 -4.92 -5.27 -10.40
CA SER A 170 -5.95 -6.17 -10.88
C SER A 170 -6.58 -6.90 -9.71
N GLY A 171 -7.91 -6.83 -9.54
CA GLY A 171 -8.56 -7.58 -8.46
C GLY A 171 -9.91 -7.02 -8.02
N LEU A 172 -10.27 -7.36 -6.79
CA LEU A 172 -11.46 -6.83 -6.13
C LEU A 172 -11.26 -5.34 -5.86
N VAL A 173 -12.03 -4.50 -6.55
CA VAL A 173 -11.99 -3.05 -6.34
C VAL A 173 -12.77 -2.72 -5.07
N LEU A 174 -12.04 -2.35 -4.02
CA LEU A 174 -12.64 -1.79 -2.80
C LEU A 174 -13.00 -0.32 -3.02
N GLU A 175 -13.90 0.22 -2.18
CA GLU A 175 -14.27 1.64 -2.21
C GLU A 175 -13.05 2.57 -2.09
N VAL A 176 -12.08 2.20 -1.25
CA VAL A 176 -10.82 2.95 -1.08
C VAL A 176 -10.00 3.05 -2.37
N HIS A 177 -10.06 2.04 -3.25
CA HIS A 177 -9.39 2.12 -4.55
C HIS A 177 -10.05 3.16 -5.43
N GLN A 178 -11.39 3.24 -5.41
CA GLN A 178 -12.12 4.20 -6.20
C GLN A 178 -11.90 5.63 -5.72
N GLU A 179 -11.88 5.85 -4.41
CA GLU A 179 -11.57 7.15 -3.79
C GLU A 179 -10.20 7.66 -4.23
N LEU A 180 -9.17 6.81 -4.13
CA LEU A 180 -7.82 7.19 -4.53
C LEU A 180 -7.67 7.37 -6.05
N LYS A 181 -8.31 6.51 -6.85
CA LYS A 181 -8.33 6.68 -8.31
C LYS A 181 -8.97 8.01 -8.71
N ASP A 182 -10.06 8.40 -8.04
CA ASP A 182 -10.74 9.68 -8.28
C ASP A 182 -9.85 10.87 -7.91
N TRP A 183 -9.21 10.82 -6.74
CA TRP A 183 -8.28 11.85 -6.29
C TRP A 183 -7.10 12.02 -7.26
N VAL A 184 -6.43 10.92 -7.63
CA VAL A 184 -5.30 10.95 -8.56
C VAL A 184 -5.73 11.43 -9.95
N ALA A 185 -6.85 10.94 -10.49
CA ALA A 185 -7.36 11.38 -11.78
C ALA A 185 -7.68 12.88 -11.78
N GLY A 186 -8.26 13.38 -10.69
CA GLY A 186 -8.51 14.81 -10.49
C GLY A 186 -7.21 15.64 -10.49
N PHE A 187 -6.19 15.19 -9.76
CA PHE A 187 -4.88 15.85 -9.73
C PHE A 187 -4.22 15.89 -11.12
N LEU A 188 -4.16 14.74 -11.80
CA LEU A 188 -3.59 14.63 -13.14
C LEU A 188 -4.35 15.48 -14.17
N ALA A 189 -5.68 15.57 -14.06
CA ALA A 189 -6.50 16.40 -14.94
C ALA A 189 -6.26 17.90 -14.69
N HIS A 190 -6.08 18.31 -13.44
CA HIS A 190 -5.80 19.70 -13.08
C HIS A 190 -4.43 20.14 -13.60
N HIS A 191 -3.40 19.30 -13.43
CA HIS A 191 -2.03 19.58 -13.87
C HIS A 191 -1.73 19.03 -15.28
N TYR A 192 -2.75 18.73 -16.09
CA TYR A 192 -2.61 17.96 -17.34
C TYR A 192 -1.55 18.53 -18.29
N TRP A 193 -1.54 19.86 -18.48
CA TRP A 193 -0.58 20.49 -19.38
C TRP A 193 0.83 20.54 -18.82
N ALA A 194 0.98 20.65 -17.50
CA ALA A 194 2.29 20.55 -16.85
C ALA A 194 2.91 19.19 -17.16
N TYR A 195 2.16 18.09 -17.01
CA TYR A 195 2.64 16.76 -17.40
C TYR A 195 2.99 16.66 -18.88
N ILE A 196 2.19 17.24 -19.79
CA ILE A 196 2.44 17.11 -21.24
C ILE A 196 3.69 17.90 -21.67
N LYS A 197 3.93 19.06 -21.05
CA LYS A 197 5.05 19.96 -21.38
C LYS A 197 6.36 19.56 -20.67
N ASP A 198 6.29 18.81 -19.58
CA ASP A 198 7.47 18.40 -18.81
C ASP A 198 8.32 17.38 -19.60
N ASP A 199 9.59 17.73 -19.84
CA ASP A 199 10.55 16.92 -20.59
C ASP A 199 10.96 15.62 -19.87
N THR A 200 10.84 15.57 -18.54
CA THR A 200 11.25 14.44 -17.71
C THR A 200 10.15 13.39 -17.56
N ILE A 201 8.91 13.82 -17.32
CA ILE A 201 7.79 12.91 -17.03
C ILE A 201 6.74 12.85 -18.14
N GLY A 202 6.74 13.77 -19.10
CA GLY A 202 5.68 13.84 -20.12
C GLY A 202 5.62 12.64 -21.07
N ASP A 203 6.78 12.09 -21.42
CA ASP A 203 6.84 10.84 -22.19
C ASP A 203 6.28 9.66 -21.40
N ILE A 204 6.56 9.59 -20.10
CA ILE A 204 6.02 8.55 -19.23
C ILE A 204 4.50 8.71 -19.12
N PHE A 205 4.01 9.92 -18.85
CA PHE A 205 2.58 10.21 -18.75
C PHE A 205 1.82 9.78 -20.01
N ARG A 206 2.24 10.27 -21.19
CA ARG A 206 1.61 9.92 -22.48
C ARG A 206 1.62 8.42 -22.75
N LYS A 207 2.75 7.75 -22.47
CA LYS A 207 2.87 6.30 -22.64
C LYS A 207 1.93 5.55 -21.69
N ARG A 208 1.78 6.02 -20.45
CA ARG A 208 0.95 5.37 -19.43
C ARG A 208 -0.53 5.51 -19.69
N LEU A 209 -1.01 6.67 -20.14
CA LEU A 209 -2.40 6.82 -20.59
C LEU A 209 -2.75 5.80 -21.67
N ARG A 210 -1.87 5.60 -22.66
CA ARG A 210 -2.09 4.62 -23.75
C ARG A 210 -2.19 3.16 -23.25
N VAL A 211 -1.46 2.78 -22.21
CA VAL A 211 -1.42 1.38 -21.72
C VAL A 211 -2.35 1.11 -20.54
N LEU A 212 -2.89 2.16 -19.92
CA LEU A 212 -3.84 2.11 -18.81
C LEU A 212 -5.14 2.83 -19.25
N PRO A 213 -6.04 2.15 -19.98
CA PRO A 213 -7.21 2.80 -20.58
C PRO A 213 -8.21 3.34 -19.55
N GLU A 214 -8.28 2.74 -18.37
CA GLU A 214 -9.09 3.26 -17.26
C GLU A 214 -8.54 4.61 -16.77
N LEU A 215 -7.21 4.73 -16.61
CA LEU A 215 -6.56 5.99 -16.25
C LEU A 215 -6.78 7.07 -17.32
N GLU A 216 -6.62 6.73 -18.59
CA GLU A 216 -6.90 7.66 -19.71
C GLU A 216 -8.33 8.17 -19.66
N LYS A 217 -9.30 7.27 -19.48
CA LYS A 217 -10.71 7.62 -19.40
C LYS A 217 -10.96 8.56 -18.22
N ASP A 218 -10.51 8.22 -17.03
CA ASP A 218 -10.84 8.96 -15.81
C ASP A 218 -10.18 10.35 -15.81
N VAL A 219 -8.92 10.46 -16.25
CA VAL A 219 -8.25 11.76 -16.45
C VAL A 219 -8.97 12.60 -17.51
N THR A 220 -9.41 12.00 -18.60
CA THR A 220 -10.12 12.73 -19.68
C THR A 220 -11.48 13.25 -19.20
N VAL A 221 -12.23 12.44 -18.45
CA VAL A 221 -13.52 12.84 -17.88
C VAL A 221 -13.34 14.01 -16.92
N LYS A 222 -12.42 13.90 -15.96
CA LYS A 222 -12.13 14.97 -14.99
C LYS A 222 -11.65 16.25 -15.69
N ARG A 223 -10.84 16.12 -16.75
CA ARG A 223 -10.38 17.26 -17.52
C ARG A 223 -11.52 17.95 -18.28
N ALA A 224 -12.43 17.18 -18.86
CA ALA A 224 -13.62 17.72 -19.52
C ALA A 224 -14.49 18.50 -18.51
N GLU A 225 -14.69 17.95 -17.31
CA GLU A 225 -15.42 18.62 -16.22
C GLU A 225 -14.77 19.96 -15.83
N LEU A 226 -13.44 20.00 -15.66
CA LEU A 226 -12.71 21.23 -15.35
C LEU A 226 -12.85 22.30 -16.44
N LEU A 227 -12.79 21.89 -17.72
CA LEU A 227 -12.98 22.80 -18.85
C LEU A 227 -14.41 23.35 -18.93
N THR A 228 -15.41 22.56 -18.57
CA THR A 228 -16.82 23.01 -18.57
C THR A 228 -17.14 23.95 -17.42
N THR A 229 -16.45 23.83 -16.28
CA THR A 229 -16.69 24.67 -15.10
C THR A 229 -15.91 26.00 -15.12
N GLY A 230 -15.05 26.20 -16.12
CA GLY A 230 -14.30 27.45 -16.30
C GLY A 230 -13.24 27.68 -15.22
N ALA A 231 -12.73 26.60 -14.61
CA ALA A 231 -11.64 26.68 -13.65
C ALA A 231 -10.45 27.41 -14.31
N LYS A 232 -10.01 28.52 -13.71
CA LYS A 232 -8.81 29.24 -14.15
C LYS A 232 -7.63 28.32 -13.92
N PHE A 233 -6.90 28.01 -14.99
CA PHE A 233 -5.60 27.40 -14.89
C PHE A 233 -4.66 28.51 -14.41
N ASP A 234 -4.05 28.35 -13.24
CA ASP A 234 -2.92 29.19 -12.83
C ASP A 234 -1.75 28.80 -13.72
N GLU A 235 -1.78 29.30 -14.97
CA GLU A 235 -0.59 29.35 -15.82
C GLU A 235 0.32 30.38 -15.16
N GLU A 236 1.35 29.91 -14.45
CA GLU A 236 2.49 30.74 -14.08
C GLU A 236 2.96 31.45 -15.34
N GLU A 237 2.79 32.79 -15.36
CA GLU A 237 3.25 33.64 -16.45
C GLU A 237 4.76 33.42 -16.61
N GLU A 238 5.15 32.69 -17.66
CA GLU A 238 6.51 32.74 -18.21
C GLU A 238 6.75 34.19 -18.63
N SER A 239 7.34 34.95 -17.70
CA SER A 239 7.87 36.29 -17.92
C SER A 239 9.02 36.19 -18.91
N ASP A 240 8.70 36.24 -20.20
CA ASP A 240 9.64 36.53 -21.29
C ASP A 240 10.15 37.98 -21.15
N GLU A 241 11.00 38.25 -20.16
CA GLU A 241 11.88 39.43 -20.14
C GLU A 241 13.13 39.13 -20.98
N ASP A 242 12.93 39.04 -22.29
CA ASP A 242 14.02 38.99 -23.27
C ASP A 242 13.70 39.92 -24.45
N ALA A 243 13.72 41.23 -24.19
CA ALA A 243 13.90 42.26 -25.21
C ALA A 243 14.22 43.62 -24.57
N MET A 244 15.49 44.05 -24.67
CA MET A 244 15.92 45.35 -25.22
C MET A 244 17.42 45.53 -24.94
N VAL A 245 18.25 44.84 -25.72
CA VAL A 245 19.60 45.36 -26.01
C VAL A 245 19.40 46.43 -27.08
N ASP A 246 19.11 47.65 -26.65
CA ASP A 246 19.26 48.82 -27.50
C ASP A 246 20.76 49.09 -27.65
N GLY A 247 21.31 48.55 -28.74
CA GLY A 247 22.49 49.11 -29.35
C GLY A 247 22.08 50.31 -30.20
N ASP A 248 22.58 51.48 -29.82
CA ASP A 248 22.87 52.69 -30.60
C ASP A 248 23.26 53.75 -29.54
N ASP A 249 24.31 54.56 -29.64
CA ASP A 249 25.28 54.86 -30.69
C ASP A 249 26.35 55.77 -30.02
N LEU A 250 27.59 55.71 -30.52
CA LEU A 250 28.73 56.67 -30.36
C LEU A 250 29.57 56.68 -29.07
#